data_AF-A0A4D7AL42-F1
#
_entry.id   AF-A0A4D7AL42-F1
#
_cell.length_a   1.000
_cell.length_b   1.000
_cell.length_c   1.000
_cell.angle_alpha   90.00
_cell.angle_beta   90.00
_cell.angle_gamma   90.00
#
_symmetry.space_group_name_H-M   'P 1'
#
loop_
_entity.id
_entity.type
_entity.pdbx_description
1 polymer ?
#
loop_
_entity_poly.entity_id
_entity_poly.type
_entity_poly.pdbx_seq_one_letter_code
_entity_poly.pdbx_strand_id
1 'polypeptide(L)'
;MMKCRLFSALLLLFTLMAAGCSGQPAAVTADDLADQVYIYEKEGFGSDFYIALNSDGSMRCSEGALSSYFGLGTWKLDGDTVILTTDDEKFVNRFAVEDRTLVYQSADSTGFMYLTVSDGEKFLPSGAPVGSLDIDEG
;
A
#
# COMPACT_ATOMS: atom_id res chain seq x y z
N MET A 1 -39.41 47.16 22.83
CA MET A 1 -38.95 45.83 23.29
C MET A 1 -39.17 44.84 22.16
N MET A 2 -38.11 44.39 21.46
CA MET A 2 -38.10 43.24 20.52
C MET A 2 -36.70 43.17 19.86
N LYS A 3 -35.65 42.92 20.65
CA LYS A 3 -34.27 42.71 20.13
C LYS A 3 -33.57 41.50 20.73
N CYS A 4 -34.28 40.62 21.45
CA CYS A 4 -33.69 39.46 22.11
C CYS A 4 -34.02 38.10 21.48
N ARG A 5 -34.72 38.06 20.33
CA ARG A 5 -35.12 36.78 19.70
C ARG A 5 -34.34 36.38 18.45
N LEU A 6 -33.68 37.32 17.75
CA LEU A 6 -32.89 36.99 16.56
C LEU A 6 -31.48 36.46 16.88
N PHE A 7 -30.86 36.87 17.99
CA PHE A 7 -29.54 36.37 18.37
C PHE A 7 -29.55 34.91 18.87
N SER A 8 -30.69 34.43 19.38
CA SER A 8 -30.80 33.05 19.88
C SER A 8 -30.97 32.01 18.76
N ALA A 9 -31.52 32.40 17.60
CA ALA A 9 -31.72 31.48 16.48
C ALA A 9 -30.43 31.27 15.66
N LEU A 10 -29.55 32.29 15.58
CA LEU A 10 -28.29 32.19 14.85
C LEU A 10 -27.22 31.40 15.61
N LEU A 11 -27.27 31.40 16.95
CA LEU A 11 -26.36 30.61 17.78
C LEU A 11 -26.68 29.11 17.77
N LEU A 12 -27.96 28.75 17.56
CA LEU A 12 -28.41 27.36 17.45
C LEU A 12 -28.08 26.71 16.09
N LEU A 13 -27.91 27.49 15.02
CA LEU A 13 -27.45 26.97 13.74
C LEU A 13 -25.95 26.64 13.71
N PHE A 14 -25.14 27.26 14.58
CA PHE A 14 -23.69 27.05 14.63
C PHE A 14 -23.29 25.79 15.44
N THR A 15 -24.19 25.25 16.27
CA THR A 15 -23.90 24.08 17.12
C THR A 15 -24.18 22.72 16.45
N LEU A 16 -24.71 22.69 15.21
CA LEU A 16 -25.02 21.43 14.52
C LEU A 16 -23.89 20.90 13.60
N MET A 17 -22.74 21.55 13.53
CA MET A 17 -21.60 21.10 12.69
C MET A 17 -20.56 20.23 13.43
N ALA A 18 -20.83 19.79 14.65
CA ALA A 18 -19.87 19.01 15.47
C ALA A 18 -20.24 17.52 15.66
N ALA A 19 -21.22 17.00 14.91
CA ALA A 19 -21.58 15.58 14.92
C ALA A 19 -21.51 15.00 13.50
N GLY A 20 -20.31 15.04 12.92
CA GLY A 20 -20.03 14.53 11.58
C GLY A 20 -18.72 13.75 11.52
N CYS A 21 -18.39 12.98 12.56
CA CYS A 21 -17.24 12.07 12.56
C CYS A 21 -17.73 10.66 12.87
N SER A 22 -18.39 10.00 11.93
CA SER A 22 -18.56 8.54 11.98
C SER A 22 -18.88 8.00 10.58
N GLY A 23 -17.84 7.69 9.82
CA GLY A 23 -18.03 7.06 8.51
C GLY A 23 -16.78 6.98 7.65
N GLN A 24 -15.76 7.80 7.92
CA GLN A 24 -14.49 7.65 7.22
C GLN A 24 -13.78 6.40 7.75
N PRO A 25 -13.42 5.44 6.89
CA PRO A 25 -12.58 4.32 7.27
C PRO A 25 -11.32 4.82 7.97
N ALA A 26 -10.85 4.09 8.97
CA ALA A 26 -9.57 4.41 9.61
C ALA A 26 -8.47 4.46 8.55
N ALA A 27 -7.58 5.45 8.64
CA ALA A 27 -6.42 5.51 7.76
C ALA A 27 -5.56 4.26 7.96
N VAL A 28 -5.04 3.70 6.87
CA VAL A 28 -4.12 2.56 6.92
C VAL A 28 -2.83 2.97 7.60
N THR A 29 -2.26 2.07 8.40
CA THR A 29 -0.97 2.26 9.06
C THR A 29 0.08 1.31 8.51
N ALA A 30 1.36 1.58 8.76
CA ALA A 30 2.43 0.65 8.38
C ALA A 30 2.24 -0.71 9.07
N ASP A 31 1.81 -0.72 10.33
CA ASP A 31 1.55 -1.96 11.07
C ASP A 31 0.42 -2.81 10.44
N ASP A 32 -0.52 -2.20 9.71
CA ASP A 32 -1.56 -2.92 8.98
C ASP A 32 -1.06 -3.66 7.74
N LEU A 33 0.14 -3.31 7.25
CA LEU A 33 0.77 -3.80 6.02
C LEU A 33 2.03 -4.64 6.30
N ALA A 34 2.63 -4.47 7.47
CA ALA A 34 3.79 -5.21 7.91
C ALA A 34 3.50 -6.71 8.07
N ASP A 35 4.55 -7.50 7.86
CA ASP A 35 4.56 -8.96 7.92
C ASP A 35 3.54 -9.64 6.97
N GLN A 36 3.21 -8.95 5.86
CA GLN A 36 2.32 -9.42 4.81
C GLN A 36 3.07 -9.72 3.52
N VAL A 37 2.66 -10.81 2.87
CA VAL A 37 3.05 -11.11 1.48
C VAL A 37 1.90 -10.76 0.54
N TYR A 38 2.22 -10.09 -0.56
CA TYR A 38 1.31 -9.68 -1.61
C TYR A 38 1.64 -10.41 -2.91
N ILE A 39 0.63 -10.90 -3.61
CA ILE A 39 0.76 -11.60 -4.90
C ILE A 39 0.16 -10.71 -5.98
N TYR A 40 0.90 -10.53 -7.07
CA TYR A 40 0.44 -9.84 -8.25
C TYR A 40 -0.82 -10.52 -8.81
N GLU A 41 -1.83 -9.74 -9.20
CA GLU A 41 -3.11 -10.28 -9.66
C GLU A 41 -3.02 -11.06 -10.99
N LYS A 42 -1.91 -10.89 -11.73
CA LYS A 42 -1.61 -11.61 -12.97
C LYS A 42 -0.43 -12.55 -12.76
N GLU A 43 -0.10 -13.29 -13.83
CA GLU A 43 1.06 -14.17 -13.84
C GLU A 43 2.37 -13.39 -13.73
N GLY A 44 3.30 -13.89 -12.91
CA GLY A 44 4.67 -13.42 -12.91
C GLY A 44 5.51 -14.11 -14.00
N PHE A 45 6.83 -14.08 -13.85
CA PHE A 45 7.77 -14.60 -14.82
C PHE A 45 8.09 -16.06 -14.50
N GLY A 46 7.23 -16.95 -15.00
CA GLY A 46 7.31 -18.40 -14.82
C GLY A 46 6.84 -18.93 -13.46
N SER A 47 6.42 -18.04 -12.56
CA SER A 47 5.67 -18.32 -11.33
C SER A 47 4.99 -17.04 -10.85
N ASP A 48 4.37 -17.07 -9.67
CA ASP A 48 3.81 -15.87 -9.03
C ASP A 48 4.87 -14.78 -8.83
N PHE A 49 4.48 -13.53 -9.09
CA PHE A 49 5.23 -12.34 -8.71
C PHE A 49 4.74 -11.90 -7.33
N TYR A 50 5.63 -11.86 -6.34
CA TYR A 50 5.29 -11.42 -5.00
C TYR A 50 6.13 -10.26 -4.48
N ILE A 51 5.58 -9.60 -3.46
CA ILE A 51 6.23 -8.59 -2.63
C ILE A 51 5.96 -8.95 -1.16
N ALA A 52 6.99 -9.00 -0.34
CA ALA A 52 6.90 -9.17 1.10
C ALA A 52 7.32 -7.87 1.80
N LEU A 53 6.50 -7.40 2.74
CA LEU A 53 6.78 -6.23 3.57
C LEU A 53 7.00 -6.70 5.00
N ASN A 54 8.18 -6.49 5.57
CA ASN A 54 8.51 -6.92 6.93
C ASN A 54 8.32 -5.77 7.94
N SER A 55 7.98 -6.08 9.19
CA SER A 55 7.80 -5.09 10.27
C SER A 55 9.06 -4.28 10.60
N ASP A 56 10.26 -4.76 10.26
CA ASP A 56 11.51 -4.01 10.42
C ASP A 56 11.76 -2.97 9.31
N GLY A 57 10.84 -2.85 8.35
CA GLY A 57 10.95 -1.96 7.20
C GLY A 57 11.73 -2.55 6.02
N SER A 58 12.22 -3.79 6.10
CA SER A 58 12.82 -4.48 4.96
C SER A 58 11.74 -5.03 4.01
N MET A 59 12.05 -5.12 2.73
CA MET A 59 11.18 -5.75 1.72
C MET A 59 11.93 -6.79 0.90
N ARG A 60 11.15 -7.69 0.31
CA ARG A 60 11.61 -8.63 -0.72
C ARG A 60 10.63 -8.65 -1.86
N CYS A 61 11.09 -8.73 -3.10
CA CYS A 61 10.22 -9.03 -4.23
C CYS A 61 10.92 -9.98 -5.21
N SER A 62 10.13 -10.85 -5.85
CA SER A 62 10.60 -11.70 -6.93
C SER A 62 9.57 -11.70 -8.03
N GLU A 63 9.97 -11.29 -9.23
CA GLU A 63 9.10 -11.26 -10.41
C GLU A 63 8.68 -12.66 -10.87
N GLY A 64 9.30 -13.72 -10.37
CA GLY A 64 8.95 -15.12 -10.63
C GLY A 64 10.18 -16.03 -10.65
N ALA A 65 9.96 -17.34 -10.74
CA ALA A 65 11.01 -18.37 -10.67
C ALA A 65 12.03 -18.32 -11.82
N LEU A 66 11.70 -17.65 -12.94
CA LEU A 66 12.62 -17.44 -14.05
C LEU A 66 13.35 -16.08 -13.98
N SER A 67 13.05 -15.26 -12.98
CA SER A 67 13.79 -14.04 -12.70
C SER A 67 15.16 -14.38 -12.14
N SER A 68 16.22 -13.82 -12.72
CA SER A 68 17.55 -13.81 -12.08
C SER A 68 17.77 -12.62 -11.14
N TYR A 69 16.75 -11.79 -10.95
CA TYR A 69 16.77 -10.66 -10.03
C TYR A 69 15.82 -10.91 -8.85
N PHE A 70 16.38 -10.82 -7.65
CA PHE A 70 15.64 -10.88 -6.40
C PHE A 70 15.76 -9.51 -5.72
N GLY A 71 14.67 -8.75 -5.68
CA GLY A 71 14.66 -7.40 -5.16
C GLY A 71 14.66 -7.41 -3.63
N LEU A 72 15.83 -7.22 -3.03
CA LEU A 72 15.97 -6.91 -1.61
C LEU A 72 15.99 -5.39 -1.43
N GLY A 73 15.44 -4.90 -0.33
CA GLY A 73 15.36 -3.47 -0.10
C GLY A 73 14.67 -3.05 1.18
N THR A 74 14.19 -1.82 1.17
CA THR A 74 13.36 -1.22 2.21
C THR A 74 11.98 -0.85 1.68
N TRP A 75 11.02 -0.77 2.58
CA TRP A 75 9.72 -0.18 2.32
C TRP A 75 9.35 0.83 3.40
N LYS A 76 8.46 1.75 3.04
CA LYS A 76 7.80 2.66 3.98
C LYS A 76 6.41 3.01 3.50
N LEU A 77 5.55 3.41 4.42
CA LEU A 77 4.28 4.07 4.14
C LEU A 77 4.45 5.59 4.27
N ASP A 78 4.22 6.32 3.18
CA ASP A 78 4.20 7.78 3.13
C ASP A 78 2.79 8.25 2.78
N GLY A 79 2.05 8.72 3.79
CA GLY A 79 0.61 8.94 3.65
C GLY A 79 -0.14 7.63 3.41
N ASP A 80 -0.74 7.49 2.23
CA ASP A 80 -1.44 6.30 1.73
C ASP A 80 -0.64 5.53 0.67
N THR A 81 0.63 5.92 0.46
CA THR A 81 1.48 5.39 -0.58
C THR A 81 2.59 4.52 0.01
N VAL A 82 2.62 3.23 -0.34
CA VAL A 82 3.75 2.35 -0.08
C VAL A 82 4.85 2.64 -1.09
N ILE A 83 6.07 2.86 -0.60
CA ILE A 83 7.25 3.09 -1.42
C ILE A 83 8.25 1.96 -1.14
N LEU A 84 8.60 1.23 -2.18
CA LEU A 84 9.62 0.19 -2.17
C LEU A 84 10.91 0.76 -2.77
N THR A 85 12.05 0.49 -2.17
CA THR A 85 13.36 0.90 -2.68
C THR A 85 14.33 -0.25 -2.53
N THR A 86 14.85 -0.72 -3.65
CA THR A 86 15.85 -1.80 -3.70
C THR A 86 17.19 -1.34 -3.14
N ASP A 87 17.95 -2.25 -2.53
CA ASP A 87 19.25 -1.95 -1.88
C ASP A 87 20.31 -1.43 -2.86
N ASP A 88 20.21 -1.81 -4.14
CA ASP A 88 21.07 -1.29 -5.20
C ASP A 88 20.58 0.05 -5.78
N GLU A 89 19.51 0.61 -5.20
CA GLU A 89 18.86 1.88 -5.53
C GLU A 89 18.37 1.98 -6.99
N LYS A 90 18.37 0.88 -7.75
CA LYS A 90 17.97 0.90 -9.16
C LYS A 90 16.48 0.98 -9.34
N PHE A 91 15.73 0.38 -8.42
CA PHE A 91 14.27 0.34 -8.48
C PHE A 91 13.62 1.01 -7.28
N VAL A 92 12.74 1.95 -7.57
CA VAL A 92 11.84 2.62 -6.64
C VAL A 92 10.42 2.47 -7.19
N ASN A 93 9.56 1.75 -6.47
CA ASN A 93 8.20 1.45 -6.91
C ASN A 93 7.18 1.93 -5.89
N ARG A 94 6.08 2.50 -6.36
CA ARG A 94 5.06 3.17 -5.55
C ARG A 94 3.70 2.53 -5.74
N PHE A 95 2.97 2.42 -4.64
CA PHE A 95 1.66 1.80 -4.61
C PHE A 95 0.72 2.62 -3.75
N ALA A 96 -0.45 2.98 -4.30
CA ALA A 96 -1.56 3.39 -3.46
C ALA A 96 -2.09 2.19 -2.66
N VAL A 97 -2.60 2.44 -1.46
CA VAL A 97 -3.23 1.40 -0.64
C VAL A 97 -4.76 1.54 -0.70
N GLU A 98 -5.41 0.54 -1.28
CA GLU A 98 -6.89 0.46 -1.38
C GLU A 98 -7.37 -0.83 -0.71
N ASP A 99 -8.13 -0.75 0.40
CA ASP A 99 -8.62 -1.94 1.11
C ASP A 99 -7.53 -2.99 1.41
N ARG A 100 -6.35 -2.52 1.84
CA ARG A 100 -5.13 -3.32 2.07
C ARG A 100 -4.54 -3.98 0.81
N THR A 101 -5.00 -3.63 -0.38
CA THR A 101 -4.39 -4.01 -1.66
C THR A 101 -3.36 -2.96 -2.07
N LEU A 102 -2.25 -3.40 -2.64
CA LEU A 102 -1.27 -2.49 -3.24
C LEU A 102 -1.64 -2.25 -4.70
N VAL A 103 -1.90 -1.01 -5.07
CA VAL A 103 -2.28 -0.59 -6.43
C VAL A 103 -1.13 0.18 -7.05
N TYR A 104 -0.52 -0.38 -8.10
CA TYR A 104 0.71 0.15 -8.68
C TYR A 104 0.52 1.52 -9.33
N GLN A 105 1.42 2.46 -9.01
CA GLN A 105 1.44 3.82 -9.56
C GLN A 105 2.64 3.98 -10.49
N SER A 106 2.41 3.96 -11.79
CA SER A 106 3.49 3.91 -12.79
C SER A 106 4.24 5.23 -12.98
N ALA A 107 3.57 6.38 -12.80
CA ALA A 107 4.12 7.69 -13.15
C ALA A 107 5.42 8.06 -12.40
N ASP A 108 5.54 7.61 -11.14
CA ASP A 108 6.66 7.92 -10.25
C ASP A 108 7.41 6.65 -9.80
N SER A 109 7.22 5.55 -10.54
CA SER A 109 7.87 4.27 -10.32
C SER A 109 8.90 3.98 -11.41
N THR A 110 9.99 3.33 -11.05
CA THR A 110 11.01 2.87 -12.00
C THR A 110 10.57 1.66 -12.82
N GLY A 111 9.63 0.87 -12.28
CA GLY A 111 9.26 -0.44 -12.83
C GLY A 111 10.06 -1.59 -12.22
N PHE A 112 9.92 -2.75 -12.87
CA PHE A 112 10.58 -4.00 -12.53
C PHE A 112 11.41 -4.49 -13.73
N MET A 113 12.29 -5.48 -13.52
CA MET A 113 13.32 -5.83 -14.49
C MET A 113 12.79 -6.69 -15.64
N TYR A 114 11.91 -7.64 -15.36
CA TYR A 114 11.47 -8.67 -16.31
C TYR A 114 10.00 -8.53 -16.73
N LEU A 115 9.19 -7.86 -15.92
CA LEU A 115 7.75 -7.68 -16.14
C LEU A 115 7.39 -6.20 -16.15
N THR A 116 6.52 -5.85 -17.09
CA THR A 116 5.85 -4.55 -17.07
C THR A 116 4.60 -4.65 -16.23
N VAL A 117 4.58 -3.95 -15.10
CA VAL A 117 3.36 -3.68 -14.33
C VAL A 117 2.77 -2.36 -14.81
N SER A 118 1.51 -2.37 -15.19
CA SER A 118 0.78 -1.18 -15.66
C SER A 118 0.13 -0.44 -14.49
N ASP A 119 -0.12 0.86 -14.69
CA ASP A 119 -0.85 1.70 -13.74
C ASP A 119 -2.20 1.06 -13.33
N GLY A 120 -2.47 1.04 -12.02
CA GLY A 120 -3.72 0.51 -11.46
C GLY A 120 -3.74 -1.01 -11.27
N GLU A 121 -2.72 -1.74 -11.71
CA GLU A 121 -2.63 -3.18 -11.48
C GLU A 121 -2.27 -3.49 -10.02
N LYS A 122 -2.72 -4.65 -9.56
CA LYS A 122 -2.87 -4.92 -8.13
C LYS A 122 -1.97 -6.03 -7.63
N PHE A 123 -1.51 -5.88 -6.39
CA PHE A 123 -0.97 -6.95 -5.59
C PHE A 123 -1.88 -7.20 -4.39
N LEU A 124 -2.47 -8.38 -4.35
CA LEU A 124 -3.46 -8.79 -3.37
C LEU A 124 -2.77 -9.42 -2.16
N PRO A 125 -3.22 -9.17 -0.93
CA PRO A 125 -2.67 -9.87 0.23
C PRO A 125 -2.90 -11.38 0.09
N SER A 126 -1.83 -12.15 0.20
CA SER A 126 -1.87 -13.62 0.07
C SER A 126 -2.61 -14.31 1.22
N GLY A 127 -2.74 -13.64 2.37
CA GLY A 127 -3.15 -14.24 3.64
C GLY A 127 -2.07 -15.14 4.29
N ALA A 128 -0.91 -15.29 3.65
CA ALA A 128 0.22 -16.04 4.17
C ALA A 128 1.20 -15.10 4.90
N PRO A 129 1.81 -15.54 6.01
CA PRO A 129 2.83 -14.76 6.71
C PRO A 129 4.12 -14.69 5.91
N VAL A 130 4.93 -13.65 6.14
CA VAL A 130 6.30 -13.60 5.60
C VAL A 130 7.07 -14.86 5.99
N GLY A 131 7.76 -15.47 5.02
CA GLY A 131 8.57 -16.68 5.22
C GLY A 131 7.83 -17.99 4.94
N SER A 132 6.53 -17.97 4.64
CA SER A 132 5.84 -19.19 4.17
C SER A 132 6.07 -19.49 2.69
N LEU A 133 6.53 -18.48 1.93
CA LEU A 133 7.04 -18.66 0.58
C LEU A 133 8.53 -19.00 0.69
N ASP A 134 8.82 -20.18 1.24
CA ASP A 134 10.14 -20.77 1.07
C ASP A 134 10.31 -21.05 -0.42
N ILE A 135 10.96 -20.12 -1.13
CA ILE A 135 11.59 -20.47 -2.40
C ILE A 135 12.73 -21.40 -2.00
N ASP A 136 12.58 -22.67 -2.34
CA ASP A 136 13.69 -23.62 -2.42
C ASP A 136 14.74 -22.98 -3.32
N GLU A 137 15.75 -22.33 -2.73
CA GLU A 137 16.94 -21.86 -3.43
C GLU A 137 17.74 -23.10 -3.85
N GLY A 138 17.26 -23.75 -4.91
CA GLY A 138 17.94 -24.85 -5.58
C GLY A 138 19.22 -24.43 -6.29
#